data_AF-A0ABD2KSH7-F1
#
_entry.id   AF-A0ABD2KSH7-F1
#
_cell.length_a   1.000
_cell.length_b   1.000
_cell.length_c   1.000
_cell.angle_alpha   90.00
_cell.angle_beta   90.00
_cell.angle_gamma   90.00
#
_symmetry.space_group_name_H-M   'P 1'
#
loop_
_entity.id
_entity.type
_entity.pdbx_description
1 polymer ?
#
loop_
_entity_poly.entity_id
_entity_poly.type
_entity_poly.pdbx_seq_one_letter_code
_entity_poly.pdbx_strand_id
1 'polypeptide(L)'
;MANQLLVSAPRVINGIKSGAFDHQWFSQNHLDAYFAASPSIRRRPKRMAPPPSVERRGGTDSESADGIGTFDVESQAARSSTSAGNGGYGTDPVRKVGVFRAQLCRSRSPGRAGPNLARHKFIMFHTNSLFIFGAVLLNCAVAVAPNDQKEDNEEIDIQAIANDAKDFAQIISLTVLPNVHNGRSDVAEITPFSLFPTPFPRNLFRLAEKVQKAFNLLYFRISNDFDFLSETFEPVAKTNENVRRMLNILKQVHEEGIKQTKTVVLARSDYMCHVITDKETNEQKYELKQIEMNAGQIGGLSVSSRITEMHRRTLWRAGIDATKDQVPDNEAGLGAAEVLYKAWKAFGDPNAIILFVASRTSKNRYGQRHIEYDITNLAAAEGKALQIVRLSLPGCAKMYKDGNEHDWETLLMFERSTTIMSPTIALDLATQKKVQQILAKPGMVEHYLEDQLEIVPLVRSTFAGLWSLTDKDEETQKAINDAIDHPENYVIKPNLEGGGHNFFDEKLREKLQEFTDEEREAHILMQKLSAMRVKNFMMRGHKKPQFGEMTTELGIFGFLLGDRSDGKVLHNVQRGHFMRTKLAEVNEGGVSHGTGVFDSAFLVP
;
A
#
# COMPACT_ATOMS: atom_id res chain seq x y z
N MET A 1 -44.71 22.58 -17.94
CA MET A 1 -43.60 21.62 -18.16
C MET A 1 -42.59 21.72 -17.02
N ALA A 2 -43.04 21.35 -15.83
CA ALA A 2 -42.33 20.98 -14.61
C ALA A 2 -43.40 20.25 -13.79
N ASN A 3 -43.05 19.17 -13.08
CA ASN A 3 -43.93 18.19 -12.42
C ASN A 3 -44.53 17.12 -13.33
N GLN A 4 -43.75 16.09 -13.62
CA GLN A 4 -44.18 14.68 -13.66
C GLN A 4 -42.96 13.81 -13.91
N LEU A 5 -42.22 13.45 -12.85
CA LEU A 5 -41.24 12.34 -12.80
C LEU A 5 -40.79 12.16 -11.34
N LEU A 6 -41.72 11.74 -10.49
CA LEU A 6 -41.42 11.42 -9.08
C LEU A 6 -42.45 10.48 -8.47
N VAL A 7 -42.78 9.37 -9.14
CA VAL A 7 -43.53 8.26 -8.49
C VAL A 7 -43.17 6.93 -9.16
N SER A 8 -42.26 6.16 -8.54
CA SER A 8 -42.35 4.68 -8.43
C SER A 8 -41.06 4.09 -7.84
N ALA A 9 -40.90 4.15 -6.52
CA ALA A 9 -40.14 3.13 -5.76
C ALA A 9 -40.39 3.26 -4.24
N PRO A 10 -41.45 2.65 -3.67
CA PRO A 10 -41.52 2.41 -2.24
C PRO A 10 -41.65 0.92 -1.96
N ARG A 11 -40.54 0.26 -1.57
CA ARG A 11 -40.55 -0.95 -0.71
C ARG A 11 -39.19 -1.42 -0.17
N VAL A 12 -38.07 -0.73 -0.46
CA VAL A 12 -36.74 -1.08 0.10
C VAL A 12 -36.33 -0.17 1.27
N ILE A 13 -37.03 0.94 1.51
CA ILE A 13 -36.58 1.98 2.46
C ILE A 13 -37.14 1.83 3.89
N ASN A 14 -38.17 0.98 4.11
CA ASN A 14 -38.78 0.83 5.44
C ASN A 14 -38.19 -0.29 6.32
N GLY A 15 -37.27 -1.14 5.81
CA GLY A 15 -36.59 -2.16 6.62
C GLY A 15 -35.29 -1.67 7.31
N ILE A 16 -34.80 -0.47 6.95
CA ILE A 16 -33.49 0.04 7.40
C ILE A 16 -33.61 0.90 8.68
N LYS A 17 -34.83 1.13 9.20
CA LYS A 17 -35.08 2.06 10.32
C LYS A 17 -35.33 1.45 11.70
N SER A 18 -35.37 0.12 11.89
CA SER A 18 -35.83 -0.45 13.17
C SER A 18 -34.80 -1.16 14.06
N GLY A 19 -33.49 -1.12 13.77
CA GLY A 19 -32.45 -1.37 14.79
C GLY A 19 -32.57 -2.66 15.63
N ALA A 20 -33.23 -3.70 15.12
CA ALA A 20 -33.38 -4.99 15.80
C ALA A 20 -32.65 -6.04 14.96
N PHE A 21 -31.44 -6.40 15.37
CA PHE A 21 -30.73 -7.56 14.84
C PHE A 21 -31.25 -8.79 15.59
N ASP A 22 -32.03 -9.62 14.91
CA ASP A 22 -32.48 -10.91 15.43
C ASP A 22 -31.97 -12.05 14.53
N HIS A 23 -31.69 -13.19 15.19
CA HIS A 23 -30.76 -14.27 14.88
C HIS A 23 -31.06 -15.15 13.63
N GLN A 24 -31.82 -14.68 12.63
CA GLN A 24 -32.32 -15.56 11.54
C GLN A 24 -31.99 -15.12 10.10
N TRP A 25 -31.11 -14.13 9.90
CA TRP A 25 -30.90 -13.52 8.57
C TRP A 25 -30.01 -14.29 7.59
N PHE A 26 -29.31 -15.34 8.01
CA PHE A 26 -28.36 -16.05 7.14
C PHE A 26 -28.62 -17.55 7.11
N SER A 27 -29.63 -17.94 6.32
CA SER A 27 -29.69 -19.28 5.73
C SER A 27 -29.39 -19.18 4.23
N GLN A 28 -28.84 -20.25 3.65
CA GLN A 28 -28.44 -20.38 2.24
C GLN A 28 -29.47 -19.78 1.25
N ASN A 29 -30.76 -19.90 1.57
CA ASN A 29 -31.89 -19.42 0.76
C ASN A 29 -31.98 -17.89 0.61
N HIS A 30 -31.34 -17.09 1.46
CA HIS A 30 -31.40 -15.62 1.39
C HIS A 30 -30.30 -14.98 0.55
N LEU A 31 -29.14 -15.62 0.42
CA LEU A 31 -28.14 -15.19 -0.56
C LEU A 31 -28.65 -15.44 -1.99
N ASP A 32 -29.30 -16.57 -2.22
CA ASP A 32 -29.94 -16.88 -3.52
C ASP A 32 -31.03 -15.85 -3.88
N ALA A 33 -31.80 -15.36 -2.89
CA ALA A 33 -32.78 -14.29 -3.10
C ALA A 33 -32.12 -12.92 -3.37
N TYR A 34 -30.95 -12.64 -2.78
CA TYR A 34 -30.19 -11.42 -3.03
C TYR A 34 -29.57 -11.41 -4.44
N PHE A 35 -29.08 -12.57 -4.90
CA PHE A 35 -28.56 -12.75 -6.27
C PHE A 35 -29.68 -12.82 -7.33
N ALA A 36 -30.87 -13.31 -6.98
CA ALA A 36 -32.04 -13.31 -7.86
C ALA A 36 -32.65 -11.91 -8.08
N ALA A 37 -32.36 -10.93 -7.22
CA ALA A 37 -32.94 -9.59 -7.28
C ALA A 37 -32.16 -8.57 -8.15
N SER A 38 -31.09 -9.00 -8.83
CA SER A 38 -30.35 -8.15 -9.77
C SER A 38 -31.06 -8.13 -11.15
N PRO A 39 -31.55 -6.99 -11.66
CA PRO A 39 -32.22 -6.96 -12.95
C PRO A 39 -31.21 -7.20 -14.07
N SER A 40 -31.21 -8.43 -14.58
CA SER A 40 -30.61 -8.75 -15.88
C SER A 40 -31.21 -7.82 -16.95
N ILE A 41 -30.38 -6.97 -17.56
CA ILE A 41 -30.74 -6.27 -18.81
C ILE A 41 -30.74 -7.32 -19.92
N ARG A 42 -31.80 -8.11 -20.01
CA ARG A 42 -32.14 -8.87 -21.22
C ARG A 42 -32.79 -7.91 -22.22
N ARG A 43 -31.99 -7.24 -23.06
CA ARG A 43 -32.51 -6.66 -24.29
C ARG A 43 -32.77 -7.77 -25.30
N ARG A 44 -34.01 -8.25 -25.39
CA ARG A 44 -34.50 -8.95 -26.60
C ARG A 44 -34.63 -7.92 -27.73
N PRO A 45 -34.17 -8.20 -28.97
CA PRO A 45 -34.41 -7.32 -30.09
C PRO A 45 -35.90 -7.33 -30.45
N LYS A 46 -36.52 -6.14 -30.55
CA LYS A 46 -37.87 -5.97 -31.08
C LYS A 46 -37.86 -6.36 -32.57
N ARG A 47 -38.73 -7.31 -32.95
CA ARG A 47 -39.14 -7.55 -34.34
C ARG A 47 -39.75 -6.27 -34.91
N MET A 48 -39.19 -5.75 -36.01
CA MET A 48 -39.88 -4.79 -36.87
C MET A 48 -40.92 -5.53 -37.71
N ALA A 49 -42.12 -4.96 -37.81
CA ALA A 49 -43.18 -5.42 -38.70
C ALA A 49 -42.83 -5.08 -40.17
N PRO A 50 -43.21 -5.92 -41.15
CA PRO A 50 -42.94 -5.66 -42.57
C PRO A 50 -44.00 -4.72 -43.19
N PRO A 51 -43.66 -3.99 -44.27
CA PRO A 51 -44.65 -3.25 -45.07
C PRO A 51 -45.39 -4.19 -46.04
N PRO A 52 -46.58 -3.81 -46.54
CA PRO A 52 -47.39 -4.70 -47.37
C PRO A 52 -46.93 -4.72 -48.85
N SER A 53 -46.79 -5.96 -49.34
CA SER A 53 -46.98 -6.52 -50.69
C SER A 53 -46.89 -5.64 -51.94
N VAL A 54 -45.99 -6.01 -52.87
CA VAL A 54 -46.26 -6.16 -54.32
C VAL A 54 -45.49 -7.38 -54.88
N GLU A 55 -46.08 -7.95 -55.92
CA GLU A 55 -46.00 -9.25 -56.60
C GLU A 55 -44.67 -9.87 -57.06
N ARG A 56 -44.80 -11.20 -57.19
CA ARG A 56 -44.04 -12.29 -57.86
C ARG A 56 -43.14 -11.98 -59.08
N ARG A 57 -42.11 -12.84 -59.16
CA ARG A 57 -41.54 -13.65 -60.29
C ARG A 57 -40.00 -13.49 -60.23
N GLY A 58 -39.12 -14.47 -60.31
CA GLY A 58 -39.12 -15.90 -60.66
C GLY A 58 -37.70 -16.23 -61.15
N GLY A 59 -37.23 -17.47 -60.99
CA GLY A 59 -35.99 -18.01 -61.62
C GLY A 59 -34.73 -17.91 -60.74
N THR A 60 -34.19 -19.00 -60.16
CA THR A 60 -33.43 -20.15 -60.73
C THR A 60 -31.92 -19.94 -60.73
N ASP A 61 -31.25 -20.85 -60.02
CA ASP A 61 -30.02 -21.57 -60.35
C ASP A 61 -28.62 -21.12 -59.87
N SER A 62 -28.00 -22.12 -59.18
CA SER A 62 -26.66 -22.71 -59.33
C SER A 62 -25.42 -21.86 -59.00
N GLU A 63 -24.65 -22.22 -57.98
CA GLU A 63 -23.44 -23.09 -57.99
C GLU A 63 -22.15 -22.25 -58.13
N SER A 64 -21.27 -22.32 -57.12
CA SER A 64 -19.94 -23.01 -57.16
C SER A 64 -18.88 -22.14 -57.85
N ALA A 65 -17.58 -22.23 -57.62
CA ALA A 65 -16.72 -22.63 -56.52
C ALA A 65 -15.33 -22.07 -56.89
N ASP A 66 -14.45 -22.03 -55.88
CA ASP A 66 -13.00 -22.16 -56.00
C ASP A 66 -12.12 -21.08 -56.65
N GLY A 67 -10.95 -20.91 -56.01
CA GLY A 67 -9.71 -20.85 -56.78
C GLY A 67 -8.69 -19.78 -56.39
N ILE A 68 -8.06 -19.96 -55.22
CA ILE A 68 -6.60 -20.06 -55.01
C ILE A 68 -5.68 -19.21 -55.90
N GLY A 69 -4.76 -18.46 -55.28
CA GLY A 69 -3.56 -17.96 -55.96
C GLY A 69 -2.69 -17.00 -55.16
N THR A 70 -1.84 -17.56 -54.30
CA THR A 70 -0.70 -16.95 -53.59
C THR A 70 0.41 -16.41 -54.54
N PHE A 71 1.08 -15.32 -54.15
CA PHE A 71 2.54 -15.19 -53.91
C PHE A 71 3.03 -13.72 -54.06
N ASP A 72 3.45 -13.17 -52.92
CA ASP A 72 4.78 -12.62 -52.61
C ASP A 72 5.48 -11.48 -53.38
N VAL A 73 5.79 -10.44 -52.59
CA VAL A 73 7.15 -9.99 -52.17
C VAL A 73 7.83 -8.82 -52.90
N GLU A 74 8.23 -7.86 -52.04
CA GLU A 74 9.33 -6.87 -52.13
C GLU A 74 9.30 -5.76 -53.18
N SER A 75 9.94 -4.61 -53.02
CA SER A 75 10.35 -3.78 -51.87
C SER A 75 10.96 -2.48 -52.42
N GLN A 76 11.02 -1.45 -51.56
CA GLN A 76 12.00 -0.35 -51.52
C GLN A 76 12.08 0.71 -52.65
N ALA A 77 11.60 1.90 -52.26
CA ALA A 77 12.38 3.11 -51.97
C ALA A 77 13.35 3.73 -53.02
N ALA A 78 13.06 5.01 -53.29
CA ALA A 78 13.95 6.19 -53.15
C ALA A 78 14.39 6.98 -54.42
N ARG A 79 13.95 8.25 -54.42
CA ARG A 79 14.69 9.50 -54.72
C ARG A 79 15.12 9.82 -56.16
N SER A 80 14.53 10.89 -56.72
CA SER A 80 15.05 12.28 -56.73
C SER A 80 14.87 13.05 -58.04
N SER A 81 14.54 14.35 -57.90
CA SER A 81 14.75 15.50 -58.82
C SER A 81 14.02 15.51 -60.17
N THR A 82 13.45 16.58 -60.71
CA THR A 82 13.48 18.03 -60.45
C THR A 82 12.41 18.73 -61.30
N SER A 83 11.86 19.86 -60.82
CA SER A 83 11.31 21.03 -61.55
C SER A 83 10.09 20.86 -62.48
N ALA A 84 9.13 21.76 -62.63
CA ALA A 84 8.73 22.99 -61.93
C ALA A 84 7.33 23.40 -62.46
N GLY A 85 6.58 24.16 -61.65
CA GLY A 85 5.36 24.91 -62.01
C GLY A 85 4.05 24.11 -61.93
N ASN A 86 2.94 24.60 -61.36
CA ASN A 86 2.62 25.91 -60.79
C ASN A 86 1.32 25.77 -59.97
N GLY A 87 1.19 26.54 -58.88
CA GLY A 87 -0.09 27.03 -58.34
C GLY A 87 -0.79 26.23 -57.23
N GLY A 88 -0.83 26.78 -56.00
CA GLY A 88 -1.88 26.47 -55.01
C GLY A 88 -1.46 26.35 -53.54
N TYR A 89 -1.05 27.46 -52.92
CA TYR A 89 -1.09 27.79 -51.48
C TYR A 89 -1.09 26.67 -50.41
N GLY A 90 0.08 26.44 -49.79
CA GLY A 90 0.22 26.05 -48.37
C GLY A 90 0.25 27.31 -47.47
N THR A 91 0.22 27.29 -46.14
CA THR A 91 0.57 26.28 -45.13
C THR A 91 0.01 26.71 -43.76
N ASP A 92 -0.46 25.78 -42.93
CA ASP A 92 -0.51 25.87 -41.46
C ASP A 92 0.90 25.54 -40.89
N PRO A 93 1.25 25.50 -39.57
CA PRO A 93 0.55 25.92 -38.33
C PRO A 93 1.48 26.54 -37.24
N VAL A 94 1.04 27.47 -36.39
CA VAL A 94 1.54 27.60 -34.99
C VAL A 94 0.45 28.20 -34.10
N ARG A 95 0.02 27.43 -33.08
CA ARG A 95 -0.93 27.86 -32.05
C ARG A 95 -0.38 29.07 -31.28
N LYS A 96 -1.14 30.17 -31.37
CA LYS A 96 -0.96 31.42 -30.64
C LYS A 96 -1.01 31.19 -29.12
N VAL A 97 0.10 31.45 -28.44
CA VAL A 97 0.06 31.89 -27.03
C VAL A 97 -0.29 33.37 -27.07
N GLY A 98 -1.49 33.71 -26.58
CA GLY A 98 -1.95 35.09 -26.47
C GLY A 98 -1.13 35.84 -25.42
N VAL A 99 -0.25 36.73 -25.88
CA VAL A 99 0.37 37.75 -25.03
C VAL A 99 -0.67 38.84 -24.78
N PHE A 100 -1.27 38.86 -23.59
CA PHE A 100 -2.03 40.01 -23.11
C PHE A 100 -1.03 41.15 -22.84
N ARG A 101 -1.01 42.14 -23.74
CA ARG A 101 -0.22 43.37 -23.60
C ARG A 101 -1.12 44.43 -22.95
N ALA A 102 -1.04 44.57 -21.63
CA ALA A 102 -1.68 45.69 -20.94
C ALA A 102 -0.92 46.99 -21.25
N GLN A 103 -1.57 47.93 -21.94
CA GLN A 103 -1.10 49.30 -22.09
C GLN A 103 -1.22 50.02 -20.74
N LEU A 104 -0.07 50.33 -20.12
CA LEU A 104 0.00 51.28 -19.02
C LEU A 104 0.22 52.69 -19.58
N CYS A 105 -0.74 53.57 -19.30
CA CYS A 105 -0.67 55.00 -19.57
C CYS A 105 0.60 55.61 -18.95
N ARG A 106 1.33 56.38 -19.76
CA ARG A 106 2.45 57.22 -19.32
C ARG A 106 1.91 58.51 -18.71
N SER A 107 2.19 58.76 -17.44
CA SER A 107 2.28 60.12 -16.89
C SER A 107 3.74 60.41 -16.51
N ARG A 108 4.29 61.48 -17.10
CA ARG A 108 5.66 61.97 -16.88
C ARG A 108 5.73 62.83 -15.62
N SER A 109 6.72 62.58 -14.77
CA SER A 109 7.50 63.62 -14.07
C SER A 109 8.79 63.03 -13.48
N PRO A 110 9.94 63.75 -13.47
CA PRO A 110 11.27 63.18 -13.25
C PRO A 110 11.76 63.38 -11.80
N GLY A 111 12.58 62.46 -11.28
CA GLY A 111 13.30 62.72 -10.04
C GLY A 111 14.02 61.53 -9.41
N ARG A 112 15.33 61.46 -9.66
CA ARG A 112 16.43 60.84 -8.88
C ARG A 112 16.51 59.31 -8.75
N ALA A 113 17.66 58.83 -9.22
CA ALA A 113 18.19 57.49 -9.10
C ALA A 113 18.79 57.21 -7.71
N GLY A 114 18.68 55.95 -7.26
CA GLY A 114 19.35 55.32 -6.11
C GLY A 114 19.11 53.78 -6.17
N PRO A 115 20.02 52.93 -5.68
CA PRO A 115 20.50 51.79 -6.47
C PRO A 115 19.82 50.43 -6.21
N ASN A 116 19.77 49.63 -7.29
CA ASN A 116 19.79 48.15 -7.35
C ASN A 116 19.11 47.35 -6.23
N LEU A 117 17.79 47.13 -6.35
CA LEU A 117 17.17 45.90 -5.86
C LEU A 117 17.16 44.87 -7.00
N ALA A 118 17.91 43.78 -6.83
CA ALA A 118 17.95 42.68 -7.77
C ALA A 118 16.56 42.05 -7.94
N ARG A 119 16.26 41.73 -9.20
CA ARG A 119 14.97 41.28 -9.74
C ARG A 119 14.54 39.94 -9.14
N HIS A 120 13.66 39.96 -8.14
CA HIS A 120 12.68 38.88 -7.99
C HIS A 120 11.44 39.26 -8.81
N LYS A 121 11.18 38.53 -9.89
CA LYS A 121 9.94 38.69 -10.67
C LYS A 121 8.80 38.03 -9.89
N PHE A 122 8.22 38.75 -8.93
CA PHE A 122 7.02 38.28 -8.25
C PHE A 122 5.81 38.44 -9.16
N ILE A 123 5.04 37.36 -9.36
CA ILE A 123 3.65 37.45 -9.81
C ILE A 123 2.81 37.34 -8.54
N MET A 124 2.28 38.48 -8.07
CA MET A 124 1.37 38.49 -6.93
C MET A 124 -0.04 38.17 -7.43
N PHE A 125 -0.62 37.07 -6.97
CA PHE A 125 -2.00 36.70 -7.24
C PHE A 125 -2.80 36.84 -5.93
N HIS A 126 -3.62 37.88 -5.81
CA HIS A 126 -4.53 38.04 -4.68
C HIS A 126 -5.78 37.16 -4.89
N THR A 127 -5.97 36.14 -4.06
CA THR A 127 -7.14 35.25 -4.12
C THR A 127 -8.34 35.73 -3.30
N ASN A 128 -8.34 36.93 -2.74
CA ASN A 128 -9.49 37.51 -2.02
C ASN A 128 -10.64 37.98 -2.94
N SER A 129 -10.77 37.43 -4.15
CA SER A 129 -11.78 37.82 -5.13
C SER A 129 -12.63 36.63 -5.59
N LEU A 130 -13.28 35.95 -4.64
CA LEU A 130 -14.55 35.26 -4.85
C LEU A 130 -15.46 35.54 -3.62
N PHE A 131 -16.06 36.73 -3.63
CA PHE A 131 -17.25 37.28 -2.91
C PHE A 131 -17.74 36.59 -1.60
N ILE A 132 -17.95 37.25 -0.46
CA ILE A 132 -18.93 38.33 -0.16
C ILE A 132 -18.55 39.08 1.16
N PHE A 133 -18.52 40.43 1.09
CA PHE A 133 -18.67 41.52 2.09
C PHE A 133 -17.86 41.59 3.41
N GLY A 134 -17.30 42.79 3.65
CA GLY A 134 -17.11 43.36 4.98
C GLY A 134 -15.71 43.92 5.26
N ALA A 135 -15.51 45.21 4.98
CA ALA A 135 -14.27 45.92 5.24
C ALA A 135 -13.90 45.98 6.72
N VAL A 136 -12.65 45.64 7.06
CA VAL A 136 -11.86 46.33 8.09
C VAL A 136 -10.41 46.38 7.61
N LEU A 137 -9.97 47.57 7.21
CA LEU A 137 -8.56 47.93 7.08
C LEU A 137 -7.96 48.00 8.49
N LEU A 138 -6.86 47.31 8.75
CA LEU A 138 -5.96 47.68 9.82
C LEU A 138 -4.51 47.61 9.37
N ASN A 139 -3.84 48.75 9.57
CA ASN A 139 -2.48 49.08 9.16
C ASN A 139 -1.43 48.16 9.79
N CYS A 140 -0.54 47.61 8.97
CA CYS A 140 0.79 47.22 9.43
C CYS A 140 1.81 48.18 8.81
N ALA A 141 2.29 49.12 9.63
CA ALA A 141 3.42 49.95 9.31
C ALA A 141 4.69 49.09 9.30
N VAL A 142 5.40 49.05 8.18
CA VAL A 142 6.74 48.48 8.08
C VAL A 142 7.72 49.54 8.56
N ALA A 143 8.31 49.33 9.74
CA ALA A 143 9.47 50.08 10.18
C ALA A 143 10.73 49.44 9.56
N VAL A 144 11.42 50.19 8.71
CA VAL A 144 12.74 49.84 8.18
C VAL A 144 13.79 50.43 9.12
N ALA A 145 14.64 49.59 9.70
CA ALA A 145 15.88 50.00 10.35
C ALA A 145 17.09 49.50 9.54
N PRO A 146 18.23 50.21 9.53
CA PRO A 146 19.29 50.02 8.55
C PRO A 146 20.35 48.99 8.97
N ASN A 147 20.86 48.28 7.95
CA ASN A 147 22.17 47.64 7.79
C ASN A 147 22.92 47.16 9.04
N ASP A 148 23.08 45.83 9.11
CA ASP A 148 24.38 45.21 9.38
C ASP A 148 24.56 44.04 8.43
N GLN A 149 25.64 44.07 7.64
CA GLN A 149 26.05 42.97 6.76
C GLN A 149 26.48 41.78 7.63
N LYS A 150 25.56 40.84 7.84
CA LYS A 150 25.88 39.44 8.10
C LYS A 150 25.67 38.69 6.79
N GLU A 151 26.57 37.78 6.46
CA GLU A 151 26.34 36.82 5.39
C GLU A 151 24.98 36.15 5.63
N ASP A 152 24.04 36.37 4.71
CA ASP A 152 22.67 35.85 4.78
C ASP A 152 22.68 34.33 4.63
N ASN A 153 22.99 33.61 5.72
CA ASN A 153 22.40 32.30 5.91
C ASN A 153 20.92 32.55 6.20
N GLU A 154 20.09 32.60 5.15
CA GLU A 154 18.62 32.58 5.30
C GLU A 154 18.28 31.38 6.17
N GLU A 155 17.97 31.63 7.45
CA GLU A 155 17.59 30.59 8.38
C GLU A 155 16.31 29.94 7.85
N ILE A 156 16.37 28.64 7.53
CA ILE A 156 15.24 27.91 7.00
C ILE A 156 14.11 27.97 8.03
N ASP A 157 13.01 28.66 7.70
CA ASP A 157 11.84 28.74 8.56
C ASP A 157 11.09 27.39 8.56
N ILE A 158 11.48 26.53 9.51
CA ILE A 158 10.87 25.22 9.73
C ILE A 158 9.37 25.34 9.99
N GLN A 159 8.90 26.42 10.62
CA GLN A 159 7.48 26.60 10.90
C GLN A 159 6.70 26.91 9.61
N ALA A 160 7.28 27.70 8.70
CA ALA A 160 6.71 27.93 7.37
C ALA A 160 6.66 26.64 6.54
N ILE A 161 7.74 25.82 6.53
CA ILE A 161 7.75 24.53 5.84
C ILE A 161 6.73 23.56 6.47
N ALA A 162 6.65 23.53 7.79
CA ALA A 162 5.70 22.70 8.53
C ALA A 162 4.24 23.06 8.23
N ASN A 163 3.92 24.34 8.11
CA ASN A 163 2.58 24.80 7.75
C ASN A 163 2.25 24.43 6.29
N ASP A 164 3.18 24.69 5.37
CA ASP A 164 3.07 24.31 3.97
C ASP A 164 2.86 22.79 3.78
N ALA A 165 3.60 21.97 4.54
CA ALA A 165 3.47 20.52 4.51
C ALA A 165 2.09 20.05 5.01
N LYS A 166 1.54 20.67 6.07
CA LYS A 166 0.20 20.35 6.60
C LYS A 166 -0.89 20.67 5.58
N ASP A 167 -0.81 21.82 4.93
CA ASP A 167 -1.77 22.24 3.90
C ASP A 167 -1.68 21.32 2.68
N PHE A 168 -0.45 21.01 2.24
CA PHE A 168 -0.22 20.12 1.12
C PHE A 168 -0.68 18.69 1.39
N ALA A 169 -0.48 18.17 2.61
CA ALA A 169 -0.98 16.87 3.03
C ALA A 169 -2.50 16.73 2.85
N GLN A 170 -3.27 17.80 3.13
CA GLN A 170 -4.72 17.80 2.89
C GLN A 170 -5.03 17.76 1.38
N ILE A 171 -4.30 18.52 0.57
CA ILE A 171 -4.50 18.62 -0.89
C ILE A 171 -4.28 17.27 -1.59
N ILE A 172 -3.21 16.56 -1.21
CA ILE A 172 -2.88 15.25 -1.83
C ILE A 172 -3.62 14.07 -1.17
N SER A 173 -4.56 14.35 -0.26
CA SER A 173 -5.29 13.32 0.51
C SER A 173 -4.38 12.43 1.37
N LEU A 174 -3.28 12.97 1.91
CA LEU A 174 -2.45 12.34 2.94
C LEU A 174 -3.17 12.44 4.31
N THR A 175 -4.35 11.82 4.39
CA THR A 175 -5.32 12.04 5.47
C THR A 175 -5.91 10.72 5.97
N VAL A 176 -6.42 10.74 7.20
CA VAL A 176 -7.07 9.61 7.89
C VAL A 176 -8.42 10.05 8.46
N LEU A 177 -9.26 9.07 8.82
CA LEU A 177 -10.47 9.39 9.58
C LEU A 177 -10.12 9.90 10.98
N PRO A 178 -10.78 10.97 11.45
CA PRO A 178 -10.62 11.47 12.81
C PRO A 178 -11.14 10.47 13.85
N ASN A 179 -10.62 10.56 15.08
CA ASN A 179 -11.13 9.75 16.19
C ASN A 179 -12.58 10.12 16.58
N VAL A 180 -12.90 11.42 16.57
CA VAL A 180 -14.17 11.97 17.12
C VAL A 180 -15.37 11.73 16.19
N HIS A 181 -15.12 11.50 14.90
CA HIS A 181 -16.16 11.21 13.89
C HIS A 181 -15.87 9.91 13.14
N ASN A 182 -15.42 8.88 13.86
CA ASN A 182 -15.05 7.62 13.24
C ASN A 182 -16.23 7.02 12.42
N GLY A 183 -15.90 6.49 11.24
CA GLY A 183 -16.88 5.90 10.32
C GLY A 183 -17.64 6.85 9.38
N ARG A 184 -17.48 8.17 9.53
CA ARG A 184 -17.97 9.19 8.58
C ARG A 184 -16.81 9.81 7.82
N SER A 185 -17.03 10.23 6.56
CA SER A 185 -15.98 10.74 5.67
C SER A 185 -16.06 12.25 5.41
N ASP A 186 -16.96 12.93 6.12
CA ASP A 186 -17.21 14.37 6.01
C ASP A 186 -16.05 15.21 6.53
N VAL A 187 -15.26 14.67 7.46
CA VAL A 187 -14.10 15.31 8.09
C VAL A 187 -12.89 14.37 8.00
N ALA A 188 -11.71 14.94 7.75
CA ALA A 188 -10.45 14.21 7.70
C ALA A 188 -9.36 14.94 8.51
N GLU A 189 -8.47 14.17 9.11
CA GLU A 189 -7.27 14.67 9.78
C GLU A 189 -6.03 14.32 8.96
N ILE A 190 -4.97 15.11 9.04
CA ILE A 190 -3.69 14.74 8.42
C ILE A 190 -3.19 13.41 9.01
N THR A 191 -2.62 12.59 8.15
CA THR A 191 -1.86 11.42 8.59
C THR A 191 -0.61 11.91 9.34
N PRO A 192 -0.20 11.30 10.47
CA PRO A 192 1.07 11.64 11.10
C PRO A 192 2.27 11.33 10.19
N PHE A 193 3.18 12.28 9.99
CA PHE A 193 4.34 12.11 9.10
C PHE A 193 5.64 12.72 9.66
N SER A 194 6.80 12.34 9.13
CA SER A 194 8.07 13.08 9.31
C SER A 194 8.13 14.28 8.36
N LEU A 195 8.67 15.42 8.78
CA LEU A 195 8.68 16.62 7.94
C LEU A 195 9.58 16.46 6.71
N PHE A 196 10.71 15.79 6.87
CA PHE A 196 11.68 15.50 5.81
C PHE A 196 11.82 13.99 5.62
N PRO A 197 12.16 13.52 4.41
CA PRO A 197 12.45 12.12 4.19
C PRO A 197 13.72 11.74 4.97
N THR A 198 13.68 10.61 5.66
CA THR A 198 14.82 10.17 6.48
C THR A 198 15.96 9.62 5.61
N PRO A 199 17.23 10.06 5.83
CA PRO A 199 18.40 9.46 5.21
C PRO A 199 18.44 7.94 5.39
N PHE A 200 18.71 7.20 4.31
CA PHE A 200 18.85 5.73 4.35
C PHE A 200 19.93 5.25 3.38
N PRO A 201 20.80 4.29 3.76
CA PRO A 201 21.86 3.80 2.86
C PRO A 201 21.30 3.18 1.58
N ARG A 202 21.75 3.70 0.44
CA ARG A 202 21.25 3.33 -0.90
C ARG A 202 21.46 1.85 -1.20
N ASN A 203 22.63 1.31 -0.87
CA ASN A 203 22.95 -0.10 -1.06
C ASN A 203 21.98 -1.02 -0.29
N LEU A 204 21.65 -0.69 0.95
CA LEU A 204 20.73 -1.46 1.78
C LEU A 204 19.29 -1.36 1.26
N PHE A 205 18.85 -0.18 0.81
CA PHE A 205 17.54 -0.02 0.18
C PHE A 205 17.41 -0.89 -1.07
N ARG A 206 18.42 -0.87 -1.95
CA ARG A 206 18.43 -1.70 -3.17
C ARG A 206 18.51 -3.20 -2.87
N LEU A 207 19.22 -3.59 -1.81
CA LEU A 207 19.20 -4.98 -1.33
C LEU A 207 17.79 -5.40 -0.94
N ALA A 208 17.07 -4.58 -0.17
CA ALA A 208 15.70 -4.84 0.25
C ALA A 208 14.74 -4.99 -0.95
N GLU A 209 14.84 -4.12 -1.95
CA GLU A 209 14.06 -4.23 -3.19
C GLU A 209 14.38 -5.52 -3.95
N LYS A 210 15.68 -5.86 -4.06
CA LYS A 210 16.16 -7.02 -4.83
C LYS A 210 15.62 -8.34 -4.28
N VAL A 211 15.54 -8.50 -2.96
CA VAL A 211 15.10 -9.75 -2.33
C VAL A 211 13.57 -9.89 -2.23
N GLN A 212 12.79 -8.82 -2.42
CA GLN A 212 11.34 -8.86 -2.17
C GLN A 212 10.59 -9.88 -3.05
N LYS A 213 10.96 -10.03 -4.32
CA LYS A 213 10.32 -11.03 -5.20
C LYS A 213 10.58 -12.46 -4.74
N ALA A 214 11.77 -12.72 -4.20
CA ALA A 214 12.11 -14.01 -3.61
C ALA A 214 11.31 -14.24 -2.33
N PHE A 215 11.12 -13.23 -1.48
CA PHE A 215 10.21 -13.32 -0.33
C PHE A 215 8.76 -13.60 -0.73
N ASN A 216 8.24 -12.95 -1.78
CA ASN A 216 6.89 -13.25 -2.27
C ASN A 216 6.75 -14.73 -2.66
N LEU A 217 7.74 -15.27 -3.38
CA LEU A 217 7.76 -16.68 -3.80
C LEU A 217 7.92 -17.64 -2.63
N LEU A 218 8.84 -17.32 -1.71
CA LEU A 218 9.10 -18.10 -0.50
C LEU A 218 7.81 -18.29 0.31
N TYR A 219 7.12 -17.20 0.65
CA TYR A 219 5.89 -17.28 1.43
C TYR A 219 4.70 -17.85 0.65
N PHE A 220 4.66 -17.67 -0.69
CA PHE A 220 3.71 -18.38 -1.54
C PHE A 220 3.91 -19.90 -1.47
N ARG A 221 5.15 -20.39 -1.57
CA ARG A 221 5.46 -21.82 -1.50
C ARG A 221 5.18 -22.41 -0.12
N ILE A 222 5.57 -21.72 0.95
CA ILE A 222 5.26 -22.14 2.32
C ILE A 222 3.75 -22.21 2.55
N SER A 223 2.97 -21.25 2.02
CA SER A 223 1.50 -21.29 2.14
C SER A 223 0.85 -22.47 1.42
N ASN A 224 1.59 -23.18 0.58
CA ASN A 224 1.14 -24.39 -0.11
C ASN A 224 1.62 -25.69 0.58
N ASP A 225 2.50 -25.59 1.57
CA ASP A 225 3.00 -26.74 2.33
C ASP A 225 2.12 -26.98 3.56
N PHE A 226 1.10 -27.83 3.38
CA PHE A 226 0.13 -28.14 4.42
C PHE A 226 0.76 -28.85 5.62
N ASP A 227 1.61 -29.85 5.37
CA ASP A 227 2.21 -30.66 6.42
C ASP A 227 3.13 -29.79 7.27
N PHE A 228 3.99 -28.98 6.63
CA PHE A 228 4.86 -28.03 7.33
C PHE A 228 4.07 -27.07 8.23
N LEU A 229 3.01 -26.44 7.69
CA LEU A 229 2.19 -25.51 8.47
C LEU A 229 1.46 -26.21 9.62
N SER A 230 0.86 -27.37 9.36
CA SER A 230 0.11 -28.13 10.37
C SER A 230 1.03 -28.56 11.52
N GLU A 231 2.18 -29.15 11.21
CA GLU A 231 3.17 -29.60 12.20
C GLU A 231 3.77 -28.42 12.99
N THR A 232 4.09 -27.31 12.30
CA THR A 232 4.67 -26.12 12.94
C THR A 232 3.74 -25.49 13.97
N PHE A 233 2.43 -25.45 13.69
CA PHE A 233 1.47 -24.73 14.53
C PHE A 233 0.70 -25.62 15.52
N GLU A 234 0.77 -26.95 15.42
CA GLU A 234 0.15 -27.85 16.41
C GLU A 234 0.57 -27.54 17.85
N PRO A 235 1.87 -27.33 18.16
CA PRO A 235 2.29 -26.99 19.52
C PRO A 235 1.83 -25.59 19.94
N VAL A 236 1.88 -24.63 19.02
CA VAL A 236 1.47 -23.23 19.25
C VAL A 236 -0.03 -23.12 19.54
N ALA A 237 -0.85 -23.93 18.88
CA ALA A 237 -2.30 -23.96 19.06
C ALA A 237 -2.74 -24.38 20.47
N LYS A 238 -1.87 -25.00 21.27
CA LYS A 238 -2.18 -25.41 22.65
C LYS A 238 -2.38 -24.21 23.57
N THR A 239 -1.64 -23.13 23.37
CA THR A 239 -1.66 -21.92 24.21
C THR A 239 -2.20 -20.69 23.48
N ASN A 240 -2.35 -20.74 22.15
CA ASN A 240 -2.85 -19.63 21.35
C ASN A 240 -4.18 -19.98 20.65
N GLU A 241 -5.29 -19.42 21.16
CA GLU A 241 -6.64 -19.68 20.64
C GLU A 241 -6.79 -19.27 19.16
N ASN A 242 -6.23 -18.13 18.76
CA ASN A 242 -6.34 -17.67 17.38
C ASN A 242 -5.62 -18.63 16.43
N VAL A 243 -4.40 -19.05 16.77
CA VAL A 243 -3.66 -20.05 15.99
C VAL A 243 -4.42 -21.37 15.92
N ARG A 244 -5.01 -21.82 17.03
CA ARG A 244 -5.85 -23.03 17.04
C ARG A 244 -7.04 -22.92 16.09
N ARG A 245 -7.76 -21.80 16.08
CA ARG A 245 -8.89 -21.58 15.16
C ARG A 245 -8.42 -21.53 13.69
N MET A 246 -7.31 -20.85 13.40
CA MET A 246 -6.71 -20.84 12.06
C MET A 246 -6.30 -22.24 11.60
N LEU A 247 -5.67 -23.02 12.48
CA LEU A 247 -5.24 -24.39 12.21
C LEU A 247 -6.44 -25.32 11.95
N ASN A 248 -7.53 -25.18 12.70
CA ASN A 248 -8.76 -25.94 12.46
C ASN A 248 -9.35 -25.66 11.07
N ILE A 249 -9.40 -24.38 10.66
CA ILE A 249 -9.86 -24.00 9.32
C ILE A 249 -8.92 -24.58 8.25
N LEU A 250 -7.60 -24.48 8.44
CA LEU A 250 -6.60 -25.04 7.52
C LEU A 250 -6.83 -26.54 7.30
N LYS A 251 -6.96 -27.31 8.38
CA LYS A 251 -7.18 -28.77 8.35
C LYS A 251 -8.51 -29.12 7.69
N GLN A 252 -9.60 -28.45 8.10
CA GLN A 252 -10.92 -28.71 7.54
C GLN A 252 -10.97 -28.44 6.03
N VAL A 253 -10.41 -27.31 5.57
CA VAL A 253 -10.39 -26.95 4.13
C VAL A 253 -9.51 -27.91 3.33
N HIS A 254 -8.41 -28.40 3.92
CA HIS A 254 -7.57 -29.40 3.30
C HIS A 254 -8.31 -30.74 3.15
N GLU A 255 -8.96 -31.24 4.22
CA GLU A 255 -9.74 -32.47 4.22
C GLU A 255 -10.93 -32.43 3.24
N GLU A 256 -11.63 -31.29 3.13
CA GLU A 256 -12.74 -31.10 2.20
C GLU A 256 -12.29 -30.92 0.72
N GLY A 257 -10.99 -30.71 0.52
CA GLY A 257 -10.36 -30.44 -0.77
C GLY A 257 -10.53 -28.99 -1.23
N ILE A 258 -9.40 -28.32 -1.45
CA ILE A 258 -9.29 -26.91 -1.84
C ILE A 258 -10.07 -26.62 -3.14
N LYS A 259 -11.04 -25.68 -3.08
CA LYS A 259 -11.91 -25.33 -4.22
C LYS A 259 -11.35 -24.20 -5.09
N GLN A 260 -10.59 -23.28 -4.52
CA GLN A 260 -9.88 -22.23 -5.26
C GLN A 260 -8.37 -22.38 -5.09
N THR A 261 -7.69 -22.58 -6.20
CA THR A 261 -6.25 -22.81 -6.22
C THR A 261 -5.45 -21.52 -6.43
N LYS A 262 -6.06 -20.49 -7.03
CA LYS A 262 -5.42 -19.19 -7.23
C LYS A 262 -5.48 -18.36 -5.95
N THR A 263 -4.36 -17.75 -5.59
CA THR A 263 -4.23 -16.89 -4.40
C THR A 263 -3.38 -15.68 -4.69
N VAL A 264 -3.62 -14.60 -3.94
CA VAL A 264 -2.83 -13.38 -4.01
C VAL A 264 -2.04 -13.20 -2.72
N VAL A 265 -0.74 -12.97 -2.87
CA VAL A 265 0.16 -12.52 -1.82
C VAL A 265 0.30 -11.00 -1.95
N LEU A 266 -0.35 -10.26 -1.05
CA LEU A 266 -0.06 -8.86 -0.79
C LEU A 266 0.90 -8.80 0.40
N ALA A 267 2.19 -8.53 0.15
CA ALA A 267 3.23 -8.60 1.16
C ALA A 267 3.91 -7.26 1.44
N ARG A 268 4.39 -7.11 2.67
CA ARG A 268 5.36 -6.08 3.07
C ARG A 268 6.44 -6.70 3.95
N SER A 269 7.69 -6.68 3.49
CA SER A 269 8.82 -7.06 4.33
C SER A 269 9.40 -5.83 5.01
N ASP A 270 9.46 -5.85 6.34
CA ASP A 270 9.91 -4.72 7.15
C ASP A 270 11.36 -4.98 7.62
N TYR A 271 12.22 -3.97 7.50
CA TYR A 271 13.66 -4.03 7.76
C TYR A 271 14.12 -2.88 8.64
N MET A 272 15.22 -3.10 9.35
CA MET A 272 15.98 -2.07 10.06
C MET A 272 17.37 -1.96 9.46
N CYS A 273 17.91 -0.74 9.40
CA CYS A 273 19.34 -0.52 9.22
C CYS A 273 20.03 -0.76 10.57
N HIS A 274 20.61 -1.95 10.73
CA HIS A 274 21.33 -2.35 11.93
C HIS A 274 22.75 -1.75 11.92
N VAL A 275 23.07 -0.99 12.97
CA VAL A 275 24.40 -0.40 13.18
C VAL A 275 25.22 -1.35 14.05
N ILE A 276 26.39 -1.73 13.53
CA ILE A 276 27.42 -2.44 14.27
C ILE A 276 28.56 -1.44 14.48
N THR A 277 28.88 -1.17 15.74
CA THR A 277 29.98 -0.27 16.10
C THR A 277 31.15 -1.11 16.57
N ASP A 278 32.30 -0.94 15.91
CA ASP A 278 33.56 -1.51 16.38
C ASP A 278 33.94 -0.86 17.71
N LYS A 279 34.17 -1.67 18.75
CA LYS A 279 34.43 -1.16 20.11
C LYS A 279 35.81 -0.50 20.25
N GLU A 280 36.76 -0.84 19.38
CA GLU A 280 38.13 -0.34 19.42
C GLU A 280 38.29 0.90 18.53
N THR A 281 37.77 0.86 17.30
CA THR A 281 37.93 1.95 16.32
C THR A 281 36.78 2.95 16.30
N ASN A 282 35.64 2.60 16.90
CA ASN A 282 34.38 3.33 16.83
C ASN A 282 33.83 3.50 15.39
N GLU A 283 34.33 2.69 14.45
CA GLU A 283 33.80 2.64 13.09
C GLU A 283 32.42 1.99 13.06
N GLN A 284 31.52 2.53 12.24
CA GLN A 284 30.16 2.01 12.09
C GLN A 284 30.01 1.26 10.77
N LYS A 285 29.53 0.03 10.87
CA LYS A 285 29.06 -0.77 9.73
C LYS A 285 27.54 -0.87 9.77
N TYR A 286 26.92 -0.80 8.60
CA TYR A 286 25.47 -0.86 8.45
C TYR A 286 25.06 -2.17 7.76
N GLU A 287 24.10 -2.88 8.33
CA GLU A 287 23.53 -4.10 7.77
C GLU A 287 22.00 -3.99 7.66
N LEU A 288 21.44 -4.49 6.56
CA LEU A 288 19.99 -4.58 6.44
C LEU A 288 19.51 -5.85 7.16
N LYS A 289 18.66 -5.69 8.17
CA LYS A 289 18.10 -6.82 8.93
C LYS A 289 16.58 -6.80 8.93
N GLN A 290 15.96 -7.89 8.52
CA GLN A 290 14.51 -8.06 8.47
C GLN A 290 13.96 -8.15 9.89
N ILE A 291 12.96 -7.31 10.18
CA ILE A 291 12.23 -7.29 11.44
C ILE A 291 11.11 -8.33 11.42
N GLU A 292 10.35 -8.35 10.34
CA GLU A 292 9.20 -9.22 10.13
C GLU A 292 8.76 -9.24 8.66
N MET A 293 7.96 -10.24 8.30
CA MET A 293 7.19 -10.30 7.08
C MET A 293 5.71 -10.13 7.41
N ASN A 294 5.01 -9.29 6.66
CA ASN A 294 3.57 -9.14 6.74
C ASN A 294 2.96 -9.59 5.41
N ALA A 295 1.90 -10.40 5.42
CA ALA A 295 1.08 -10.65 4.24
C ALA A 295 -0.41 -10.51 4.55
N GLY A 296 -1.19 -10.20 3.52
CA GLY A 296 -2.63 -10.00 3.63
C GLY A 296 -3.01 -8.58 4.05
N GLN A 297 -3.13 -8.34 5.36
CA GLN A 297 -3.61 -7.04 5.90
C GLN A 297 -2.49 -6.02 6.04
N ILE A 298 -1.96 -5.55 4.91
CA ILE A 298 -0.88 -4.57 4.88
C ILE A 298 -1.38 -3.12 4.82
N GLY A 299 -0.93 -2.30 5.77
CA GLY A 299 -1.14 -0.85 5.79
C GLY A 299 -0.12 -0.09 4.94
N GLY A 300 -0.40 1.19 4.67
CA GLY A 300 0.56 2.14 4.09
C GLY A 300 0.62 2.22 2.57
N LEU A 301 0.04 1.26 1.83
CA LEU A 301 0.08 1.19 0.35
C LEU A 301 -0.19 2.52 -0.38
N SER A 302 -1.28 3.19 -0.06
CA SER A 302 -1.68 4.46 -0.68
C SER A 302 -1.10 5.70 0.00
N VAL A 303 -0.63 5.57 1.25
CA VAL A 303 0.06 6.64 1.96
C VAL A 303 1.47 6.82 1.38
N SER A 304 2.11 5.71 1.02
CA SER A 304 3.46 5.62 0.47
C SER A 304 3.73 6.55 -0.73
N SER A 305 2.84 6.61 -1.72
CA SER A 305 3.01 7.52 -2.86
C SER A 305 2.89 9.00 -2.46
N ARG A 306 1.95 9.30 -1.57
CA ARG A 306 1.65 10.66 -1.10
C ARG A 306 2.74 11.22 -0.19
N ILE A 307 3.28 10.40 0.70
CA ILE A 307 4.38 10.84 1.57
C ILE A 307 5.64 11.13 0.75
N THR A 308 5.93 10.33 -0.28
CA THR A 308 7.01 10.60 -1.25
C THR A 308 6.80 11.94 -1.96
N GLU A 309 5.58 12.26 -2.41
CA GLU A 309 5.24 13.54 -3.03
C GLU A 309 5.40 14.71 -2.05
N MET A 310 4.90 14.56 -0.82
CA MET A 310 5.05 15.55 0.23
C MET A 310 6.52 15.81 0.59
N HIS A 311 7.36 14.77 0.66
CA HIS A 311 8.78 14.92 0.97
C HIS A 311 9.58 15.61 -0.13
N ARG A 312 9.25 15.38 -1.40
CA ARG A 312 9.83 16.17 -2.50
C ARG A 312 9.49 17.65 -2.37
N ARG A 313 8.27 17.97 -1.94
CA ARG A 313 7.86 19.34 -1.66
C ARG A 313 8.63 19.94 -0.48
N THR A 314 8.73 19.24 0.65
CA THR A 314 9.42 19.79 1.83
C THR A 314 10.92 19.98 1.60
N LEU A 315 11.56 19.07 0.86
CA LEU A 315 12.95 19.25 0.40
C LEU A 315 13.08 20.48 -0.51
N TRP A 316 12.21 20.64 -1.50
CA TRP A 316 12.21 21.81 -2.38
C TRP A 316 12.02 23.12 -1.59
N ARG A 317 11.12 23.14 -0.60
CA ARG A 317 10.91 24.29 0.30
C ARG A 317 12.12 24.60 1.18
N ALA A 318 12.95 23.59 1.47
CA ALA A 318 14.21 23.72 2.18
C ALA A 318 15.40 24.05 1.25
N GLY A 319 15.16 24.31 -0.05
CA GLY A 319 16.21 24.61 -1.02
C GLY A 319 16.99 23.38 -1.51
N ILE A 320 16.49 22.17 -1.27
CA ILE A 320 17.10 20.91 -1.70
C ILE A 320 16.37 20.38 -2.92
N ASP A 321 17.03 20.38 -4.07
CA ASP A 321 16.54 19.75 -5.30
C ASP A 321 16.96 18.27 -5.33
N ALA A 322 16.09 17.41 -4.79
CA ALA A 322 16.36 15.97 -4.72
C ALA A 322 15.91 15.24 -5.98
N THR A 323 16.83 14.46 -6.54
CA THR A 323 16.54 13.60 -7.68
C THR A 323 15.60 12.45 -7.31
N LYS A 324 14.99 11.83 -8.33
CA LYS A 324 14.26 10.57 -8.15
C LYS A 324 15.14 9.42 -7.67
N ASP A 325 16.45 9.50 -7.87
CA ASP A 325 17.38 8.52 -7.31
C ASP A 325 17.60 8.73 -5.82
N GLN A 326 17.47 9.96 -5.30
CA GLN A 326 17.56 10.25 -3.87
C GLN A 326 16.23 10.03 -3.16
N VAL A 327 15.10 10.35 -3.79
CA VAL A 327 13.77 10.06 -3.26
C VAL A 327 13.02 9.21 -4.28
N PRO A 328 13.11 7.86 -4.20
CA PRO A 328 12.54 6.95 -5.20
C PRO A 328 11.04 7.14 -5.42
N ASP A 329 10.59 6.94 -6.66
CA ASP A 329 9.16 6.86 -6.96
C ASP A 329 8.51 5.72 -6.18
N ASN A 330 7.23 5.89 -5.83
CA ASN A 330 6.53 4.99 -4.96
C ASN A 330 5.10 4.74 -5.44
N GLU A 331 4.86 3.51 -5.90
CA GLU A 331 3.61 3.13 -6.58
C GLU A 331 2.95 1.92 -5.90
N ALA A 332 3.12 1.79 -4.58
CA ALA A 332 2.62 0.65 -3.81
C ALA A 332 1.10 0.44 -3.95
N GLY A 333 0.31 1.52 -3.86
CA GLY A 333 -1.15 1.46 -4.05
C GLY A 333 -1.55 0.94 -5.43
N LEU A 334 -0.87 1.38 -6.49
CA LEU A 334 -1.13 0.94 -7.85
C LEU A 334 -0.71 -0.52 -8.06
N GLY A 335 0.42 -0.95 -7.50
CA GLY A 335 0.83 -2.36 -7.54
C GLY A 335 -0.18 -3.31 -6.88
N ALA A 336 -0.76 -2.89 -5.74
CA ALA A 336 -1.85 -3.64 -5.09
C ALA A 336 -3.12 -3.67 -5.97
N ALA A 337 -3.50 -2.53 -6.57
CA ALA A 337 -4.65 -2.47 -7.47
C ALA A 337 -4.47 -3.38 -8.71
N GLU A 338 -3.27 -3.40 -9.30
CA GLU A 338 -2.97 -4.23 -10.46
C GLU A 338 -3.04 -5.73 -10.18
N VAL A 339 -2.48 -6.20 -9.05
CA VAL A 339 -2.53 -7.63 -8.73
C VAL A 339 -3.96 -8.08 -8.40
N LEU A 340 -4.75 -7.24 -7.71
CA LEU A 340 -6.17 -7.52 -7.44
C LEU A 340 -7.01 -7.52 -8.72
N TYR A 341 -6.74 -6.59 -9.64
CA TYR A 341 -7.39 -6.58 -10.94
C TYR A 341 -7.01 -7.79 -11.80
N LYS A 342 -5.72 -8.19 -11.80
CA LYS A 342 -5.26 -9.43 -12.45
C LYS A 342 -5.91 -10.67 -11.85
N ALA A 343 -6.08 -10.72 -10.53
CA ALA A 343 -6.77 -11.81 -9.84
C ALA A 343 -8.24 -11.91 -10.27
N TRP A 344 -8.96 -10.77 -10.34
CA TRP A 344 -10.33 -10.75 -10.87
C TRP A 344 -10.39 -11.24 -12.33
N LYS A 345 -9.44 -10.83 -13.18
CA LYS A 345 -9.36 -11.36 -14.56
C LYS A 345 -9.09 -12.87 -14.59
N ALA A 346 -8.24 -13.36 -13.68
CA ALA A 346 -7.92 -14.78 -13.56
C ALA A 346 -9.06 -15.62 -12.96
N PHE A 347 -10.00 -15.00 -12.25
CA PHE A 347 -11.24 -15.64 -11.78
C PHE A 347 -12.16 -16.02 -12.96
N GLY A 348 -12.16 -15.23 -14.04
CA GLY A 348 -12.76 -15.60 -15.32
C GLY A 348 -14.26 -15.34 -15.47
N ASP A 349 -14.94 -14.77 -14.47
CA ASP A 349 -16.33 -14.34 -14.57
C ASP A 349 -16.42 -12.79 -14.63
N PRO A 350 -16.90 -12.21 -15.74
CA PRO A 350 -17.03 -10.76 -15.87
C PRO A 350 -18.10 -10.14 -14.95
N ASN A 351 -18.97 -10.94 -14.34
CA ASN A 351 -19.96 -10.48 -13.36
C ASN A 351 -19.48 -10.63 -11.91
N ALA A 352 -18.31 -11.23 -11.69
CA ALA A 352 -17.73 -11.34 -10.36
C ALA A 352 -17.43 -9.96 -9.78
N ILE A 353 -17.52 -9.86 -8.46
CA ILE A 353 -17.20 -8.65 -7.70
C ILE A 353 -15.84 -8.81 -7.03
N ILE A 354 -15.19 -7.70 -6.69
CA ILE A 354 -14.13 -7.68 -5.67
C ILE A 354 -14.75 -7.26 -4.34
N LEU A 355 -14.62 -8.12 -3.33
CA LEU A 355 -15.11 -7.87 -1.98
C LEU A 355 -14.00 -7.31 -1.09
N PHE A 356 -14.16 -6.07 -0.64
CA PHE A 356 -13.31 -5.45 0.39
C PHE A 356 -13.91 -5.67 1.77
N VAL A 357 -13.31 -6.57 2.55
CA VAL A 357 -13.67 -6.80 3.96
C VAL A 357 -12.93 -5.79 4.85
N ALA A 358 -13.66 -4.82 5.42
CA ALA A 358 -13.05 -3.74 6.17
C ALA A 358 -13.98 -3.12 7.23
N SER A 359 -13.44 -2.84 8.41
CA SER A 359 -14.17 -2.12 9.48
C SER A 359 -14.69 -0.76 9.01
N ARG A 360 -15.95 -0.43 9.32
CA ARG A 360 -16.55 0.89 9.07
C ARG A 360 -15.77 2.03 9.70
N THR A 361 -15.15 1.80 10.85
CA THR A 361 -14.45 2.82 11.65
C THR A 361 -12.95 2.86 11.40
N SER A 362 -12.44 2.13 10.38
CA SER A 362 -11.00 2.11 10.07
C SER A 362 -10.46 3.50 9.75
N LYS A 363 -9.41 3.93 10.47
CA LYS A 363 -8.68 5.17 10.18
C LYS A 363 -8.08 5.19 8.76
N ASN A 364 -7.70 4.02 8.26
CA ASN A 364 -7.09 3.83 6.94
C ASN A 364 -8.14 3.68 5.81
N ARG A 365 -9.40 4.10 6.03
CA ARG A 365 -10.47 3.97 5.03
C ARG A 365 -10.15 4.67 3.72
N TYR A 366 -9.61 5.89 3.77
CA TYR A 366 -9.21 6.61 2.56
C TYR A 366 -8.13 5.85 1.80
N GLY A 367 -7.19 5.25 2.54
CA GLY A 367 -6.16 4.44 1.93
C GLY A 367 -6.70 3.20 1.19
N GLN A 368 -7.74 2.57 1.72
CA GLN A 368 -8.47 1.48 1.06
C GLN A 368 -9.23 1.97 -0.17
N ARG A 369 -9.94 3.11 -0.07
CA ARG A 369 -10.68 3.70 -1.19
C ARG A 369 -9.81 4.07 -2.37
N HIS A 370 -8.58 4.53 -2.13
CA HIS A 370 -7.64 4.78 -3.23
C HIS A 370 -7.37 3.52 -4.07
N ILE A 371 -7.15 2.37 -3.41
CA ILE A 371 -6.96 1.09 -4.11
C ILE A 371 -8.24 0.72 -4.87
N GLU A 372 -9.42 0.87 -4.27
CA GLU A 372 -10.70 0.61 -4.95
C GLU A 372 -10.87 1.46 -6.22
N TYR A 373 -10.51 2.75 -6.16
CA TYR A 373 -10.57 3.65 -7.31
C TYR A 373 -9.52 3.30 -8.38
N ASP A 374 -8.30 2.95 -7.99
CA ASP A 374 -7.26 2.53 -8.93
C ASP A 374 -7.67 1.26 -9.68
N ILE A 375 -8.26 0.27 -9.00
CA ILE A 375 -8.82 -0.92 -9.63
C ILE A 375 -9.94 -0.54 -10.62
N THR A 376 -10.84 0.37 -10.21
CA THR A 376 -11.95 0.83 -11.08
C THR A 376 -11.42 1.54 -12.33
N ASN A 377 -10.36 2.34 -12.19
CA ASN A 377 -9.71 3.02 -13.30
C ASN A 377 -9.03 2.03 -14.26
N LEU A 378 -8.34 1.01 -13.73
CA LEU A 378 -7.76 -0.07 -14.54
C LEU A 378 -8.85 -0.82 -15.33
N ALA A 379 -9.96 -1.16 -14.67
CA ALA A 379 -11.09 -1.82 -15.33
C ALA A 379 -11.72 -0.92 -16.41
N ALA A 380 -11.93 0.36 -16.13
CA ALA A 380 -12.51 1.32 -17.06
C ALA A 380 -11.62 1.55 -18.29
N ALA A 381 -10.30 1.59 -18.11
CA ALA A 381 -9.33 1.72 -19.20
C ALA A 381 -9.40 0.53 -20.19
N GLU A 382 -9.77 -0.67 -19.72
CA GLU A 382 -10.03 -1.86 -20.55
C GLU A 382 -11.51 -2.01 -20.96
N GLY A 383 -12.37 -1.01 -20.69
CA GLY A 383 -13.80 -1.06 -20.99
C GLY A 383 -14.58 -2.14 -20.23
N LYS A 384 -14.09 -2.53 -19.03
CA LYS A 384 -14.70 -3.57 -18.18
C LYS A 384 -15.60 -2.95 -17.11
N ALA A 385 -16.77 -3.54 -16.92
CA ALA A 385 -17.69 -3.18 -15.84
C ALA A 385 -17.40 -4.01 -14.59
N LEU A 386 -16.35 -3.65 -13.85
CA LEU A 386 -16.02 -4.26 -12.57
C LEU A 386 -16.84 -3.64 -11.44
N GLN A 387 -17.37 -4.46 -10.54
CA GLN A 387 -18.00 -4.00 -9.31
C GLN A 387 -17.11 -4.28 -8.09
N ILE A 388 -17.02 -3.29 -7.20
CA ILE A 388 -16.35 -3.42 -5.91
C ILE A 388 -17.40 -3.25 -4.80
N VAL A 389 -17.47 -4.22 -3.91
CA VAL A 389 -18.40 -4.21 -2.77
C VAL A 389 -17.59 -4.16 -1.49
N ARG A 390 -18.02 -3.32 -0.54
CA ARG A 390 -17.36 -3.20 0.76
C ARG A 390 -18.25 -3.75 1.87
N LEU A 391 -17.76 -4.75 2.59
CA LEU A 391 -18.47 -5.38 3.70
C LEU A 391 -17.72 -5.11 5.01
N SER A 392 -18.49 -4.84 6.07
CA SER A 392 -17.92 -4.58 7.39
C SER A 392 -17.99 -5.82 8.25
N LEU A 393 -16.89 -6.56 8.32
CA LEU A 393 -16.67 -7.67 9.24
C LEU A 393 -15.48 -7.29 10.14
N PRO A 394 -15.72 -6.64 11.29
CA PRO A 394 -14.65 -6.08 12.10
C PRO A 394 -13.65 -7.12 12.62
N GLY A 395 -14.09 -8.33 12.99
CA GLY A 395 -13.18 -9.38 13.45
C GLY A 395 -12.31 -9.90 12.32
N CYS A 396 -12.91 -10.19 11.16
CA CYS A 396 -12.16 -10.53 9.94
C CYS A 396 -11.16 -9.41 9.56
N ALA A 397 -11.58 -8.15 9.66
CA ALA A 397 -10.78 -6.99 9.28
C ALA A 397 -9.72 -6.55 10.32
N LYS A 398 -9.69 -7.17 11.51
CA LYS A 398 -8.75 -6.85 12.60
C LYS A 398 -7.81 -8.03 12.92
N MET A 399 -7.54 -8.89 11.94
CA MET A 399 -6.74 -10.11 12.12
C MET A 399 -7.22 -10.96 13.31
N TYR A 400 -8.54 -11.07 13.46
CA TYR A 400 -9.17 -11.99 14.43
C TYR A 400 -8.89 -11.65 15.91
N LYS A 401 -8.25 -10.51 16.21
CA LYS A 401 -7.98 -10.06 17.60
C LYS A 401 -9.24 -9.93 18.46
N ASP A 402 -10.35 -9.58 17.82
CA ASP A 402 -11.67 -9.42 18.44
C ASP A 402 -12.75 -10.25 17.71
N GLY A 403 -12.36 -11.31 16.98
CA GLY A 403 -13.28 -12.08 16.15
C GLY A 403 -14.28 -12.88 16.98
N ASN A 404 -15.57 -12.63 16.79
CA ASN A 404 -16.61 -13.46 17.40
C ASN A 404 -16.83 -14.74 16.57
N GLU A 405 -17.67 -15.65 17.06
CA GLU A 405 -17.94 -16.92 16.37
C GLU A 405 -18.42 -16.71 14.92
N HIS A 406 -19.24 -15.68 14.70
CA HIS A 406 -19.74 -15.34 13.38
C HIS A 406 -18.63 -14.88 12.41
N ASP A 407 -17.61 -14.16 12.90
CA ASP A 407 -16.44 -13.81 12.08
C ASP A 407 -15.68 -15.08 11.65
N TRP A 408 -15.47 -16.04 12.56
CA TRP A 408 -14.79 -17.32 12.26
C TRP A 408 -15.57 -18.21 11.30
N GLU A 409 -16.89 -18.33 11.48
CA GLU A 409 -17.77 -19.03 10.54
C GLU A 409 -17.72 -18.39 9.14
N THR A 410 -17.68 -17.06 9.08
CA THR A 410 -17.60 -16.33 7.81
C THR A 410 -16.27 -16.55 7.11
N LEU A 411 -15.17 -16.62 7.85
CA LEU A 411 -13.84 -16.94 7.29
C LEU A 411 -13.78 -18.36 6.75
N LEU A 412 -14.29 -19.33 7.51
CA LEU A 412 -14.40 -20.71 7.05
C LEU A 412 -15.26 -20.78 5.77
N MET A 413 -16.36 -20.02 5.69
CA MET A 413 -17.16 -19.92 4.47
C MET A 413 -16.36 -19.37 3.28
N PHE A 414 -15.54 -18.32 3.49
CA PHE A 414 -14.67 -17.80 2.42
C PHE A 414 -13.61 -18.81 2.00
N GLU A 415 -12.95 -19.47 2.95
CA GLU A 415 -11.90 -20.46 2.69
C GLU A 415 -12.40 -21.69 1.92
N ARG A 416 -13.65 -22.10 2.16
CA ARG A 416 -14.30 -23.20 1.44
C ARG A 416 -14.85 -22.80 0.07
N SER A 417 -14.94 -21.51 -0.21
CA SER A 417 -15.52 -20.98 -1.44
C SER A 417 -14.55 -21.08 -2.63
N THR A 418 -15.03 -20.71 -3.81
CA THR A 418 -14.19 -20.55 -5.00
C THR A 418 -13.52 -19.17 -5.06
N THR A 419 -13.58 -18.34 -4.03
CA THR A 419 -13.05 -16.95 -4.05
C THR A 419 -11.52 -16.93 -4.08
N ILE A 420 -10.91 -16.12 -4.95
CA ILE A 420 -9.46 -15.83 -4.86
C ILE A 420 -9.23 -14.88 -3.69
N MET A 421 -8.54 -15.35 -2.65
CA MET A 421 -8.36 -14.62 -1.40
C MET A 421 -6.97 -13.96 -1.30
N SER A 422 -6.92 -12.93 -0.45
CA SER A 422 -5.70 -12.21 -0.06
C SER A 422 -5.89 -11.67 1.36
N PRO A 423 -5.35 -12.32 2.39
CA PRO A 423 -4.64 -13.60 2.36
C PRO A 423 -5.59 -14.81 2.41
N THR A 424 -5.06 -16.01 2.20
CA THR A 424 -5.66 -17.27 2.68
C THR A 424 -5.19 -17.55 4.11
N ILE A 425 -5.87 -18.43 4.85
CA ILE A 425 -5.49 -18.85 6.20
C ILE A 425 -4.09 -19.47 6.24
N ALA A 426 -3.73 -20.20 5.18
CA ALA A 426 -2.41 -20.79 5.03
C ALA A 426 -1.33 -19.72 4.85
N LEU A 427 -1.61 -18.64 4.12
CA LEU A 427 -0.69 -17.51 3.97
C LEU A 427 -0.57 -16.71 5.28
N ASP A 428 -1.67 -16.52 6.01
CA ASP A 428 -1.66 -15.90 7.34
C ASP A 428 -0.75 -16.68 8.31
N LEU A 429 -0.89 -18.01 8.37
CA LEU A 429 -0.03 -18.88 9.16
C LEU A 429 1.43 -18.84 8.67
N ALA A 430 1.65 -18.87 7.35
CA ALA A 430 2.99 -18.79 6.78
C ALA A 430 3.75 -17.53 7.22
N THR A 431 3.06 -16.41 7.48
CA THR A 431 3.71 -15.14 7.90
C THR A 431 3.93 -14.97 9.40
N GLN A 432 3.55 -15.94 10.23
CA GLN A 432 3.78 -15.83 11.67
C GLN A 432 5.28 -15.86 12.01
N LYS A 433 5.61 -15.28 13.17
CA LYS A 433 6.99 -15.15 13.67
C LYS A 433 7.69 -16.51 13.82
N LYS A 434 6.96 -17.58 14.20
CA LYS A 434 7.49 -18.95 14.24
C LYS A 434 8.03 -19.42 12.88
N VAL A 435 7.33 -19.16 11.78
CA VAL A 435 7.82 -19.53 10.44
C VAL A 435 9.05 -18.71 10.05
N GLN A 436 9.06 -17.40 10.34
CA GLN A 436 10.25 -16.57 10.13
C GLN A 436 11.48 -17.13 10.89
N GLN A 437 11.29 -17.59 12.13
CA GLN A 437 12.34 -18.22 12.92
C GLN A 437 12.82 -19.53 12.31
N ILE A 438 11.91 -20.40 11.87
CA ILE A 438 12.27 -21.65 11.21
C ILE A 438 13.04 -21.39 9.91
N LEU A 439 12.63 -20.40 9.10
CA LEU A 439 13.32 -20.03 7.88
C LEU A 439 14.77 -19.59 8.10
N ALA A 440 15.12 -19.07 9.28
CA ALA A 440 16.50 -18.71 9.59
C ALA A 440 17.43 -19.93 9.72
N LYS A 441 16.89 -21.12 9.98
CA LYS A 441 17.68 -22.35 10.08
C LYS A 441 18.40 -22.67 8.75
N PRO A 442 19.58 -23.33 8.79
CA PRO A 442 20.28 -23.77 7.58
C PRO A 442 19.38 -24.65 6.70
N GLY A 443 19.40 -24.44 5.39
CA GLY A 443 18.67 -25.26 4.41
C GLY A 443 17.19 -24.91 4.21
N MET A 444 16.55 -24.17 5.12
CA MET A 444 15.11 -23.89 5.01
C MET A 444 14.77 -22.93 3.87
N VAL A 445 15.57 -21.89 3.64
CA VAL A 445 15.36 -20.98 2.50
C VAL A 445 15.66 -21.71 1.19
N GLU A 446 16.74 -22.50 1.18
CA GLU A 446 17.19 -23.30 0.04
C GLU A 446 16.11 -24.30 -0.40
N HIS A 447 15.46 -24.96 0.56
CA HIS A 447 14.37 -25.91 0.30
C HIS A 447 13.23 -25.27 -0.49
N TYR A 448 12.78 -24.08 -0.08
CA TYR A 448 11.66 -23.40 -0.74
C TYR A 448 12.08 -22.54 -1.94
N LEU A 449 13.37 -22.31 -2.17
CA LEU A 449 13.91 -21.54 -3.31
C LEU A 449 14.93 -22.37 -4.12
N GLU A 450 14.67 -23.67 -4.26
CA GLU A 450 15.57 -24.62 -4.95
C GLU A 450 15.87 -24.25 -6.41
N ASP A 451 14.96 -23.52 -7.06
CA ASP A 451 15.09 -23.02 -8.44
C ASP A 451 15.63 -21.57 -8.51
N GLN A 452 15.98 -20.95 -7.38
CA GLN A 452 16.52 -19.58 -7.27
C GLN A 452 17.72 -19.51 -6.31
N LEU A 453 18.60 -20.51 -6.34
CA LEU A 453 19.73 -20.61 -5.41
C LEU A 453 20.65 -19.38 -5.42
N GLU A 454 20.69 -18.62 -6.52
CA GLU A 454 21.48 -17.39 -6.64
C GLU A 454 21.01 -16.24 -5.74
N ILE A 455 19.72 -16.19 -5.38
CA ILE A 455 19.17 -15.15 -4.50
C ILE A 455 19.27 -15.53 -3.02
N VAL A 456 19.40 -16.83 -2.72
CA VAL A 456 19.37 -17.36 -1.35
C VAL A 456 20.41 -16.70 -0.44
N PRO A 457 21.68 -16.50 -0.83
CA PRO A 457 22.65 -15.81 0.02
C PRO A 457 22.22 -14.39 0.39
N LEU A 458 21.57 -13.66 -0.54
CA LEU A 458 21.08 -12.31 -0.28
C LEU A 458 19.87 -12.34 0.65
N VAL A 459 18.93 -13.26 0.46
CA VAL A 459 17.80 -13.46 1.38
C VAL A 459 18.30 -13.76 2.80
N ARG A 460 19.19 -14.75 2.94
CA ARG A 460 19.77 -15.13 4.24
C ARG A 460 20.56 -14.00 4.88
N SER A 461 21.26 -13.17 4.11
CA SER A 461 22.01 -12.02 4.64
C SER A 461 21.11 -11.00 5.37
N THR A 462 19.82 -10.95 5.02
CA THR A 462 18.85 -10.08 5.67
C THR A 462 18.32 -10.62 6.99
N PHE A 463 18.55 -11.88 7.35
CA PHE A 463 18.08 -12.41 8.62
C PHE A 463 18.92 -11.90 9.79
N ALA A 464 18.24 -11.56 10.87
CA ALA A 464 18.84 -11.39 12.19
C ALA A 464 18.98 -12.76 12.87
N GLY A 465 19.62 -12.80 14.03
CA GLY A 465 19.58 -13.99 14.89
C GLY A 465 18.14 -14.30 15.32
N LEU A 466 17.69 -15.52 15.08
CA LEU A 466 16.32 -15.99 15.31
C LEU A 466 16.37 -17.43 15.84
N TRP A 467 15.85 -17.65 17.05
CA TRP A 467 15.94 -18.94 17.74
C TRP A 467 14.60 -19.37 18.31
N SER A 468 14.40 -20.69 18.34
CA SER A 468 13.30 -21.32 19.06
C SER A 468 13.54 -21.18 20.57
N LEU A 469 12.49 -21.18 21.38
CA LEU A 469 12.64 -21.27 22.83
C LEU A 469 12.61 -22.71 23.37
N THR A 470 12.37 -23.69 22.49
CA THR A 470 12.20 -25.10 22.86
C THR A 470 13.28 -26.03 22.29
N ASP A 471 13.93 -25.64 21.18
CA ASP A 471 14.98 -26.46 20.56
C ASP A 471 16.15 -26.67 21.53
N LYS A 472 16.71 -27.89 21.53
CA LYS A 472 17.77 -28.32 22.45
C LYS A 472 19.16 -28.33 21.82
N ASP A 473 19.30 -27.80 20.61
CA ASP A 473 20.59 -27.68 19.95
C ASP A 473 21.49 -26.65 20.68
N GLU A 474 22.80 -26.81 20.53
CA GLU A 474 23.80 -26.02 21.25
C GLU A 474 23.69 -24.52 20.95
N GLU A 475 23.39 -24.15 19.71
CA GLU A 475 23.28 -22.74 19.30
C GLU A 475 22.09 -22.07 19.99
N THR A 476 20.93 -22.72 19.96
CA THR A 476 19.71 -22.24 20.64
C THR A 476 19.91 -22.12 22.14
N GLN A 477 20.48 -23.14 22.79
CA GLN A 477 20.70 -23.10 24.25
C GLN A 477 21.69 -22.01 24.64
N LYS A 478 22.73 -21.79 23.82
CA LYS A 478 23.66 -20.68 24.01
C LYS A 478 22.97 -19.32 23.88
N ALA A 479 22.12 -19.13 22.87
CA ALA A 479 21.37 -17.90 22.69
C ALA A 479 20.37 -17.63 23.85
N ILE A 480 19.69 -18.67 24.35
CA ILE A 480 18.78 -18.54 25.50
C ILE A 480 19.55 -18.14 26.76
N ASN A 481 20.69 -18.79 27.04
CA ASN A 481 21.50 -18.46 28.21
C ASN A 481 22.09 -17.04 28.10
N ASP A 482 22.58 -16.65 26.92
CA ASP A 482 23.07 -15.29 26.68
C ASP A 482 21.94 -14.26 26.80
N ALA A 483 20.71 -14.59 26.40
CA ALA A 483 19.54 -13.72 26.59
C ALA A 483 19.09 -13.61 28.04
N ILE A 484 19.36 -14.64 28.86
CA ILE A 484 19.21 -14.53 30.32
C ILE A 484 20.29 -13.57 30.82
N ASP A 485 21.57 -13.77 30.52
CA ASP A 485 22.65 -12.96 31.09
C ASP A 485 22.62 -11.50 30.59
N HIS A 486 22.33 -11.30 29.31
CA HIS A 486 22.37 -10.04 28.56
C HIS A 486 21.05 -9.75 27.81
N PRO A 487 19.93 -9.56 28.54
CA PRO A 487 18.60 -9.40 27.95
C PRO A 487 18.46 -8.16 27.05
N GLU A 488 19.32 -7.16 27.22
CA GLU A 488 19.38 -5.96 26.39
C GLU A 488 19.74 -6.25 24.91
N ASN A 489 20.29 -7.44 24.62
CA ASN A 489 20.68 -7.86 23.27
C ASN A 489 19.57 -8.61 22.53
N TYR A 490 18.42 -8.87 23.17
CA TYR A 490 17.37 -9.73 22.62
C TYR A 490 15.97 -9.11 22.74
N VAL A 491 15.03 -9.72 22.01
CA VAL A 491 13.59 -9.47 22.11
C VAL A 491 12.87 -10.81 22.01
N ILE A 492 11.89 -11.04 22.89
CA ILE A 492 10.94 -12.15 22.73
C ILE A 492 9.72 -11.64 21.99
N LYS A 493 9.32 -12.38 20.95
CA LYS A 493 8.14 -12.07 20.16
C LYS A 493 7.11 -13.20 20.25
N PRO A 494 5.87 -12.93 20.67
CA PRO A 494 4.77 -13.88 20.52
C PRO A 494 4.34 -14.00 19.05
N ASN A 495 3.65 -15.09 18.71
CA ASN A 495 2.92 -15.21 17.43
C ASN A 495 1.65 -14.35 17.44
N LEU A 496 1.83 -13.03 17.43
CA LEU A 496 0.78 -12.01 17.35
C LEU A 496 1.19 -10.90 16.37
N GLU A 497 0.21 -10.33 15.70
CA GLU A 497 0.41 -9.27 14.70
C GLU A 497 0.04 -7.89 15.22
N GLY A 498 0.49 -6.82 14.55
CA GLY A 498 0.02 -5.45 14.80
C GLY A 498 0.76 -4.65 15.87
N GLY A 499 1.79 -5.19 16.53
CA GLY A 499 2.70 -4.46 17.45
C GLY A 499 2.21 -4.32 18.89
N GLY A 500 3.13 -4.04 19.83
CA GLY A 500 2.85 -3.84 21.26
C GLY A 500 2.87 -5.11 22.13
N HIS A 501 3.31 -6.24 21.59
CA HIS A 501 3.24 -7.55 22.26
C HIS A 501 4.60 -8.12 22.68
N ASN A 502 5.69 -7.43 22.34
CA ASN A 502 7.05 -7.94 22.56
C ASN A 502 7.52 -7.76 24.00
N PHE A 503 8.43 -8.63 24.44
CA PHE A 503 9.11 -8.49 25.73
C PHE A 503 10.57 -8.09 25.52
N PHE A 504 11.01 -7.09 26.27
CA PHE A 504 12.35 -6.49 26.19
C PHE A 504 12.99 -6.45 27.57
N ASP A 505 14.32 -6.41 27.58
CA ASP A 505 15.13 -6.08 28.77
C ASP A 505 14.74 -6.97 29.97
N GLU A 506 14.55 -6.43 31.17
CA GLU A 506 14.28 -7.27 32.35
C GLU A 506 13.01 -8.14 32.23
N LYS A 507 11.97 -7.63 31.55
CA LYS A 507 10.75 -8.40 31.31
C LYS A 507 10.99 -9.61 30.40
N LEU A 508 11.97 -9.54 29.51
CA LEU A 508 12.41 -10.69 28.71
C LEU A 508 13.02 -11.76 29.62
N ARG A 509 13.95 -11.37 30.51
CA ARG A 509 14.62 -12.28 31.46
C ARG A 509 13.59 -12.99 32.34
N GLU A 510 12.66 -12.24 32.93
CA GLU A 510 11.56 -12.78 33.74
C GLU A 510 10.76 -13.83 32.96
N LYS A 511 10.36 -13.51 31.71
CA LYS A 511 9.58 -14.44 30.88
C LYS A 511 10.33 -15.71 30.51
N LEU A 512 11.64 -15.65 30.26
CA LEU A 512 12.45 -16.84 30.01
C LEU A 512 12.50 -17.79 31.21
N GLN A 513 12.33 -17.28 32.43
CA GLN A 513 12.33 -18.10 33.65
C GLN A 513 10.94 -18.63 33.99
N GLU A 514 9.89 -17.89 33.65
CA GLU A 514 8.50 -18.23 33.96
C GLU A 514 7.84 -19.18 32.95
N PHE A 515 8.17 -19.07 31.66
CA PHE A 515 7.42 -19.76 30.62
C PHE A 515 7.45 -21.28 30.76
N THR A 516 6.27 -21.90 30.66
CA THR A 516 6.15 -23.35 30.45
C THR A 516 6.67 -23.74 29.07
N ASP A 517 6.89 -25.03 28.84
CA ASP A 517 7.29 -25.54 27.53
C ASP A 517 6.24 -25.19 26.45
N GLU A 518 4.95 -25.24 26.76
CA GLU A 518 3.88 -24.86 25.84
C GLU A 518 3.83 -23.35 25.56
N GLU A 519 4.17 -22.52 26.55
CA GLU A 519 4.27 -21.07 26.33
C GLU A 519 5.51 -20.74 25.49
N ARG A 520 6.64 -21.44 25.70
CA ARG A 520 7.84 -21.30 24.87
C ARG A 520 7.56 -21.60 23.39
N GLU A 521 6.71 -22.58 23.07
CA GLU A 521 6.35 -22.87 21.68
C GLU A 521 5.65 -21.71 20.97
N ALA A 522 4.86 -20.92 21.71
CA ALA A 522 4.12 -19.78 21.17
C ALA A 522 4.97 -18.51 20.98
N HIS A 523 6.26 -18.56 21.31
CA HIS A 523 7.18 -17.44 21.26
C HIS A 523 8.48 -17.79 20.52
N ILE A 524 9.16 -16.76 20.04
CA ILE A 524 10.51 -16.87 19.49
C ILE A 524 11.46 -15.89 20.20
N LEU A 525 12.75 -16.22 20.21
CA LEU A 525 13.81 -15.31 20.61
C LEU A 525 14.42 -14.69 19.35
N MET A 526 14.61 -13.38 19.35
CA MET A 526 15.24 -12.67 18.24
C MET A 526 16.32 -11.72 18.76
N GLN A 527 17.40 -11.59 18.00
CA GLN A 527 18.42 -10.56 18.22
C GLN A 527 17.77 -9.16 18.20
N LYS A 528 18.05 -8.35 19.21
CA LYS A 528 17.64 -6.95 19.25
C LYS A 528 18.53 -6.15 18.31
N LEU A 529 17.90 -5.46 17.36
CA LEU A 529 18.61 -4.66 16.36
C LEU A 529 18.87 -3.25 16.90
N SER A 530 20.13 -2.81 16.78
CA SER A 530 20.51 -1.42 17.00
C SER A 530 20.23 -0.60 15.75
N ALA A 531 19.17 0.21 15.75
CA ALA A 531 18.78 1.00 14.58
C ALA A 531 19.70 2.20 14.35
N MET A 532 19.88 2.57 13.07
CA MET A 532 20.44 3.86 12.70
C MET A 532 19.57 5.00 13.25
N ARG A 533 20.23 5.98 13.89
CA ARG A 533 19.60 7.13 14.53
C ARG A 533 19.79 8.37 13.66
N VAL A 534 18.71 9.12 13.46
CA VAL A 534 18.71 10.37 12.69
C VAL A 534 17.91 11.45 13.42
N LYS A 535 18.16 12.73 13.14
CA LYS A 535 17.34 13.82 13.65
C LYS A 535 16.33 14.25 12.60
N ASN A 536 15.08 14.45 12.99
CA ASN A 536 14.00 14.90 12.10
C ASN A 536 12.90 15.61 12.92
N PHE A 537 11.81 16.00 12.27
CA PHE A 537 10.62 16.56 12.91
C PHE A 537 9.42 15.64 12.69
N MET A 538 8.71 15.28 13.75
CA MET A 538 7.42 14.61 13.64
C MET A 538 6.28 15.62 13.55
N MET A 539 5.36 15.35 12.63
CA MET A 539 4.19 16.13 12.33
C MET A 539 2.95 15.35 12.74
N ARG A 540 2.12 15.96 13.59
CA ARG A 540 0.84 15.39 14.02
C ARG A 540 -0.24 16.46 13.98
N GLY A 541 -1.48 16.04 13.72
CA GLY A 541 -2.65 16.91 13.75
C GLY A 541 -2.73 17.67 15.08
N HIS A 542 -3.02 18.97 15.02
CA HIS A 542 -3.17 19.85 16.18
C HIS A 542 -1.98 19.94 17.14
N LYS A 543 -0.78 19.47 16.74
CA LYS A 543 0.46 19.60 17.52
C LYS A 543 1.50 20.45 16.80
N LYS A 544 2.40 21.05 17.58
CA LYS A 544 3.62 21.68 17.06
C LYS A 544 4.56 20.60 16.49
N PRO A 545 5.40 20.92 15.48
CA PRO A 545 6.44 20.01 15.03
C PRO A 545 7.32 19.57 16.21
N GLN A 546 7.56 18.27 16.34
CA GLN A 546 8.40 17.71 17.40
C GLN A 546 9.76 17.32 16.83
N PHE A 547 10.79 18.10 17.13
CA PHE A 547 12.18 17.75 16.82
C PHE A 547 12.69 16.67 17.77
N GLY A 548 13.44 15.70 17.26
CA GLY A 548 14.02 14.65 18.08
C GLY A 548 14.92 13.71 17.30
N GLU A 549 15.62 12.85 18.04
CA GLU A 549 16.32 11.70 17.48
C GLU A 549 15.31 10.57 17.21
N MET A 550 15.44 9.92 16.06
CA MET A 550 14.47 8.99 15.53
C MET A 550 15.16 7.76 14.95
N THR A 551 14.40 6.67 14.91
CA THR A 551 14.77 5.41 14.26
C THR A 551 13.71 5.06 13.22
N THR A 552 14.15 4.37 12.17
CA THR A 552 13.30 4.06 11.03
C THR A 552 13.26 2.60 10.67
N GLU A 553 12.10 2.16 10.24
CA GLU A 553 11.84 0.81 9.73
C GLU A 553 11.40 0.94 8.26
N LEU A 554 12.15 0.30 7.37
CA LEU A 554 11.91 0.26 5.92
C LEU A 554 11.00 -0.92 5.59
N GLY A 555 9.81 -0.68 5.07
CA GLY A 555 8.95 -1.69 4.47
C GLY A 555 9.07 -1.72 2.96
N ILE A 556 9.27 -2.90 2.36
CA ILE A 556 9.25 -3.09 0.91
C ILE A 556 7.99 -3.87 0.54
N PHE A 557 7.21 -3.35 -0.41
CA PHE A 557 5.98 -4.01 -0.86
C PHE A 557 6.24 -4.99 -1.99
N GLY A 558 5.62 -6.16 -1.90
CA GLY A 558 5.65 -7.20 -2.92
C GLY A 558 4.25 -7.73 -3.21
N PHE A 559 4.01 -8.04 -4.49
CA PHE A 559 2.71 -8.50 -4.97
C PHE A 559 2.89 -9.75 -5.83
N LEU A 560 2.21 -10.83 -5.48
CA LEU A 560 2.22 -12.07 -6.25
C LEU A 560 0.80 -12.61 -6.46
N LEU A 561 0.52 -13.08 -7.67
CA LEU A 561 -0.63 -13.92 -8.00
C LEU A 561 -0.10 -15.27 -8.46
N GLY A 562 -0.49 -16.34 -7.78
CA GLY A 562 -0.03 -17.70 -8.06
C GLY A 562 -1.18 -18.70 -8.08
N ASP A 563 -0.96 -19.83 -8.72
CA ASP A 563 -1.85 -20.98 -8.73
C ASP A 563 -1.21 -22.13 -7.94
N ARG A 564 -1.85 -22.58 -6.86
CA ARG A 564 -1.30 -23.60 -5.97
C ARG A 564 -1.48 -25.02 -6.48
N SER A 565 -2.28 -25.25 -7.53
CA SER A 565 -2.44 -26.61 -8.08
C SER A 565 -1.16 -27.12 -8.74
N ASP A 566 -0.39 -26.22 -9.34
CA ASP A 566 0.84 -26.52 -10.09
C ASP A 566 2.03 -25.66 -9.65
N GLY A 567 1.85 -24.80 -8.64
CA GLY A 567 2.86 -23.87 -8.14
C GLY A 567 3.18 -22.71 -9.10
N LYS A 568 2.39 -22.52 -10.17
CA LYS A 568 2.68 -21.53 -11.20
C LYS A 568 2.50 -20.10 -10.69
N VAL A 569 3.51 -19.27 -10.93
CA VAL A 569 3.45 -17.84 -10.66
C VAL A 569 2.92 -17.10 -11.90
N LEU A 570 1.77 -16.44 -11.78
CA LEU A 570 1.14 -15.66 -12.86
C LEU A 570 1.61 -14.20 -12.86
N HIS A 571 1.97 -13.68 -11.70
CA HIS A 571 2.50 -12.34 -11.52
C HIS A 571 3.36 -12.31 -10.25
N ASN A 572 4.55 -11.71 -10.28
CA ASN A 572 5.37 -11.47 -9.10
C ASN A 572 6.21 -10.21 -9.30
N VAL A 573 5.94 -9.17 -8.51
CA VAL A 573 6.57 -7.85 -8.64
C VAL A 573 6.88 -7.26 -7.26
N GLN A 574 7.98 -6.50 -7.18
CA GLN A 574 8.21 -5.54 -6.12
C GLN A 574 7.80 -4.16 -6.65
N ARG A 575 6.90 -3.47 -5.95
CA ARG A 575 6.46 -2.14 -6.39
C ARG A 575 6.12 -1.27 -5.17
N GLY A 576 6.98 -0.30 -4.94
CA GLY A 576 6.83 0.65 -3.85
C GLY A 576 7.45 0.20 -2.53
N HIS A 577 7.50 1.17 -1.63
CA HIS A 577 8.15 1.06 -0.33
C HIS A 577 7.38 1.89 0.70
N PHE A 578 7.76 1.76 1.95
CA PHE A 578 7.14 2.39 3.10
C PHE A 578 8.25 2.67 4.11
N MET A 579 8.22 3.81 4.78
CA MET A 579 9.03 3.98 5.98
C MET A 579 8.13 4.36 7.14
N ARG A 580 8.46 3.78 8.29
CA ARG A 580 7.88 4.10 9.58
C ARG A 580 8.96 4.64 10.47
N THR A 581 8.70 5.80 11.07
CA THR A 581 9.67 6.50 11.91
C THR A 581 9.09 6.71 13.29
N LYS A 582 9.91 6.49 14.31
CA LYS A 582 9.56 6.68 15.72
C LYS A 582 10.69 7.38 16.45
N LEU A 583 10.39 7.96 17.61
CA LEU A 583 11.43 8.46 18.52
C LEU A 583 12.37 7.32 18.94
N ALA A 584 13.67 7.61 19.02
CA ALA A 584 14.69 6.60 19.28
C ALA A 584 14.56 5.94 20.66
N GLU A 585 13.99 6.64 21.63
CA GLU A 585 13.72 6.16 22.98
C GLU A 585 12.50 5.23 23.09
N VAL A 586 11.71 5.05 22.03
CA VAL A 586 10.49 4.24 22.06
C VAL A 586 10.72 2.87 21.45
N ASN A 587 10.53 1.81 22.26
CA ASN A 587 10.68 0.42 21.79
C ASN A 587 9.64 0.04 20.72
N GLU A 588 8.37 0.45 20.89
CA GLU A 588 7.25 0.08 20.00
C GLU A 588 6.89 1.17 18.97
N GLY A 589 6.80 0.80 17.68
CA GLY A 589 6.76 1.77 16.56
C GLY A 589 5.42 1.97 15.84
N GLY A 590 4.31 1.38 16.29
CA GLY A 590 3.06 1.36 15.53
C GLY A 590 2.46 2.75 15.25
N VAL A 591 2.23 3.11 13.98
CA VAL A 591 1.53 4.35 13.61
C VAL A 591 0.06 4.31 14.08
N SER A 592 -0.59 3.16 13.96
CA SER A 592 -1.95 2.91 14.47
C SER A 592 -2.06 3.11 15.99
N HIS A 593 -0.98 2.83 16.72
CA HIS A 593 -0.84 3.02 18.16
C HIS A 593 -0.39 4.43 18.57
N GLY A 594 -0.15 5.31 17.59
CA GLY A 594 0.19 6.72 17.82
C GLY A 594 1.64 6.99 18.21
N THR A 595 2.50 5.98 18.28
CA THR A 595 3.93 6.15 18.61
C THR A 595 4.77 6.47 17.37
N GLY A 596 4.45 5.87 16.22
CA GLY A 596 5.12 6.14 14.94
C GLY A 596 4.47 7.24 14.09
N VAL A 597 5.18 7.62 13.02
CA VAL A 597 4.72 8.45 11.90
C VAL A 597 5.10 7.80 10.56
N PHE A 598 4.41 8.17 9.48
CA PHE A 598 4.78 7.78 8.12
C PHE A 598 5.99 8.58 7.62
N ASP A 599 6.84 7.95 6.82
CA ASP A 599 8.07 8.54 6.30
C ASP A 599 8.36 8.01 4.86
N SER A 600 9.36 8.58 4.18
CA SER A 600 9.96 8.01 2.97
C SER A 600 11.49 8.12 3.01
N ALA A 601 12.18 7.33 2.21
CA ALA A 601 13.64 7.31 2.20
C ALA A 601 14.23 8.50 1.44
N PHE A 602 15.31 9.06 1.99
CA PHE A 602 16.28 9.88 1.27
C PHE A 602 17.57 9.07 1.10
N LEU A 603 17.81 8.53 -0.09
CA LEU A 603 18.91 7.61 -0.34
C LEU A 603 20.26 8.32 -0.35
N VAL A 604 21.09 7.99 0.63
CA VAL A 604 22.48 8.46 0.76
C VAL A 604 23.46 7.37 0.32
N PRO A 605 24.69 7.74 -0.11
CA PRO A 605 25.71 6.79 -0.52
C PRO A 605 25.94 5.63 0.45
#